data_AF-A0AAW1VEX1-F1
#
_entry.id   AF-A0AAW1VEX1-F1
#
_cell.length_a   1.000
_cell.length_b   1.000
_cell.length_c   1.000
_cell.angle_alpha   90.00
_cell.angle_beta   90.00
_cell.angle_gamma   90.00
#
_symmetry.space_group_name_H-M   'P 1'
#
loop_
_entity.id
_entity.type
_entity.pdbx_description
1 polymer ?
#
loop_
_entity_poly.entity_id
_entity_poly.type
_entity_poly.pdbx_seq_one_letter_code
_entity_poly.pdbx_strand_id
1 'polypeptide(L)'
;MAVYLLNCMYSMYTCLSLYEFMEDRLERLQAQSDAQIDTLTSEQASSLVANLSLGPIYTILQDQSHGPLSSIPGMEPSNLKNFLDKLDFLISNPDSALLPQINLLSSSKHKHAIEKRAFDLLIAIYKQLYEGVHNVSNLYENPELILSKSPEELTSALNKQFMK
;
A
#
# COMPACT_ATOMS: atom_id res chain seq x y z
N MET A 1 -9.18 -4.72 -16.65
CA MET A 1 -9.67 -3.74 -17.66
C MET A 1 -8.97 -2.38 -17.52
N ALA A 2 -8.75 -1.90 -16.28
CA ALA A 2 -8.15 -0.59 -16.00
C ALA A 2 -6.76 -0.37 -16.65
N VAL A 3 -5.87 -1.38 -16.64
CA VAL A 3 -4.55 -1.29 -17.29
C VAL A 3 -4.64 -0.96 -18.78
N TYR A 4 -5.53 -1.64 -19.51
CA TYR A 4 -5.74 -1.39 -20.94
C TYR A 4 -6.20 0.05 -21.19
N LEU A 5 -7.23 0.49 -20.46
CA LEU A 5 -7.76 1.85 -20.58
C LEU A 5 -6.70 2.91 -20.26
N LEU A 6 -5.93 2.70 -19.19
CA LEU A 6 -4.87 3.60 -18.77
C LEU A 6 -3.73 3.68 -19.81
N ASN A 7 -3.39 2.57 -20.46
CA ASN A 7 -2.41 2.55 -21.55
C ASN A 7 -2.93 3.30 -22.80
N CYS A 8 -4.21 3.12 -23.15
CA CYS A 8 -4.85 3.85 -24.25
C CYS A 8 -4.91 5.36 -23.95
N MET A 9 -5.31 5.75 -22.74
CA MET A 9 -5.34 7.15 -22.29
C MET A 9 -3.96 7.78 -22.30
N TYR A 10 -2.93 7.06 -21.84
CA TYR A 10 -1.55 7.53 -21.89
C TYR A 10 -1.06 7.77 -23.33
N SER A 11 -1.43 6.88 -24.25
CA SER A 11 -1.09 7.01 -25.67
C SER A 11 -1.79 8.23 -26.30
N MET A 12 -3.08 8.41 -26.01
CA MET A 12 -3.85 9.58 -26.45
C MET A 12 -3.26 10.87 -25.87
N TYR A 13 -2.99 10.91 -24.56
CA TYR A 13 -2.42 12.07 -23.88
C TYR A 13 -1.10 12.50 -24.50
N THR A 14 -0.18 11.56 -24.72
CA THR A 14 1.15 11.85 -25.28
C THR A 14 1.09 12.35 -26.73
N CYS A 15 0.11 11.86 -27.51
CA CYS A 15 -0.11 12.35 -28.87
C CYS A 15 -0.73 13.76 -28.87
N LEU A 16 -1.72 13.99 -28.01
CA LEU A 16 -2.47 15.24 -27.95
C LEU A 16 -1.71 16.38 -27.25
N SER A 17 -0.76 16.07 -26.37
CA SER A 17 0.05 17.07 -25.65
C SER A 17 0.95 17.91 -26.54
N LEU A 18 1.09 17.54 -27.82
CA LEU A 18 1.86 18.30 -28.82
C LEU A 18 1.09 19.50 -29.38
N TYR A 19 -0.21 19.63 -29.09
CA TYR A 19 -1.07 20.67 -29.63
C TYR A 19 -1.54 21.63 -28.54
N GLU A 20 -1.23 22.92 -28.68
CA GLU A 20 -1.52 23.96 -27.67
C GLU A 20 -3.01 24.15 -27.39
N PHE A 21 -3.90 23.84 -28.33
CA PHE A 21 -5.35 24.01 -28.17
C PHE A 21 -6.07 22.81 -27.52
N MET A 22 -5.33 21.81 -27.02
CA MET A 22 -5.90 20.56 -26.52
C MET A 22 -6.00 20.49 -24.99
N GLU A 23 -5.72 21.58 -24.27
CA GLU A 23 -5.70 21.64 -22.80
C GLU A 23 -6.96 21.03 -22.15
N ASP A 24 -8.17 21.49 -22.53
CA ASP A 24 -9.43 20.97 -21.99
C ASP A 24 -9.60 19.44 -22.17
N ARG A 25 -9.09 18.90 -23.28
CA ARG A 25 -9.19 17.46 -23.57
C ARG A 25 -8.14 16.67 -22.80
N LEU A 26 -6.94 17.24 -22.65
CA LEU A 26 -5.87 16.67 -21.85
C LEU A 26 -6.26 16.61 -20.37
N GLU A 27 -6.91 17.66 -19.85
CA GLU A 27 -7.43 17.69 -18.48
C GLU A 27 -8.45 16.57 -18.26
N ARG A 28 -9.41 16.38 -19.18
CA ARG A 28 -10.39 15.28 -19.10
C ARG A 28 -9.74 13.90 -19.19
N LEU A 29 -8.74 13.73 -20.06
CA LEU A 29 -7.99 12.48 -20.17
C LEU A 29 -7.19 12.19 -18.89
N GLN A 30 -6.62 13.23 -18.27
CA GLN A 30 -5.91 13.11 -17.00
C GLN A 30 -6.87 12.67 -15.90
N ALA A 31 -8.03 13.32 -15.76
CA ALA A 31 -9.03 12.95 -14.77
C ALA A 31 -9.51 11.48 -14.92
N GLN A 32 -9.68 11.01 -16.15
CA GLN A 32 -10.01 9.60 -16.40
C GLN A 32 -8.84 8.66 -16.08
N SER A 33 -7.60 9.07 -16.38
CA SER A 33 -6.40 8.32 -16.03
C SER A 33 -6.27 8.18 -14.51
N ASP A 34 -6.50 9.26 -13.77
CA ASP A 34 -6.48 9.27 -12.30
C ASP A 34 -7.51 8.31 -11.72
N ALA A 35 -8.73 8.25 -12.27
CA ALA A 35 -9.74 7.27 -11.85
C ALA A 35 -9.31 5.81 -12.09
N GLN A 36 -8.59 5.52 -13.18
CA GLN A 36 -8.04 4.18 -13.42
C GLN A 36 -6.86 3.88 -12.48
N ILE A 37 -6.02 4.88 -12.17
CA ILE A 37 -4.96 4.76 -11.18
C ILE A 37 -5.55 4.44 -9.80
N ASP A 38 -6.63 5.10 -9.39
CA ASP A 38 -7.29 4.83 -8.11
C ASP A 38 -7.88 3.41 -8.06
N THR A 39 -8.48 2.96 -9.15
CA THR A 39 -8.98 1.58 -9.27
C THR A 39 -7.85 0.57 -9.09
N LEU A 40 -6.73 0.73 -9.82
CA LEU A 40 -5.58 -0.15 -9.72
C LEU A 40 -4.88 -0.06 -8.36
N THR A 41 -4.88 1.12 -7.74
CA THR A 41 -4.36 1.33 -6.37
C THR A 41 -5.18 0.54 -5.37
N SER A 42 -6.51 0.57 -5.47
CA SER A 42 -7.41 -0.19 -4.59
C SER A 42 -7.21 -1.70 -4.75
N GLU A 43 -7.07 -2.19 -5.99
CA GLU A 43 -6.75 -3.59 -6.26
C GLU A 43 -5.39 -4.00 -5.68
N GLN A 44 -4.35 -3.19 -5.90
CA GLN A 44 -3.00 -3.43 -5.39
C GLN A 44 -2.98 -3.43 -3.86
N ALA A 45 -3.60 -2.43 -3.22
CA ALA A 45 -3.71 -2.35 -1.77
C ALA A 45 -4.47 -3.55 -1.19
N SER A 46 -5.57 -3.96 -1.82
CA SER A 46 -6.33 -5.15 -1.41
C SER A 46 -5.49 -6.42 -1.49
N SER A 47 -4.70 -6.57 -2.55
CA SER A 47 -3.77 -7.70 -2.68
C SER A 47 -2.68 -7.69 -1.62
N LEU A 48 -2.10 -6.53 -1.32
CA LEU A 48 -1.11 -6.36 -0.24
C LEU A 48 -1.70 -6.74 1.12
N VAL A 49 -2.90 -6.24 1.43
CA VAL A 49 -3.60 -6.55 2.69
C VAL A 49 -3.90 -8.04 2.82
N ALA A 50 -4.32 -8.69 1.73
CA ALA A 50 -4.58 -10.13 1.72
C ALA A 50 -3.28 -10.94 1.91
N ASN A 51 -2.21 -10.62 1.18
CA ASN A 51 -0.93 -11.33 1.25
C ASN A 51 -0.28 -11.23 2.64
N LEU A 52 -0.35 -10.04 3.24
CA LEU A 52 0.16 -9.77 4.59
C LEU A 52 -0.79 -10.22 5.69
N SER A 53 -1.95 -10.81 5.36
CA SER A 53 -2.98 -11.22 6.33
C SER A 53 -3.43 -10.07 7.26
N LEU A 54 -3.44 -8.84 6.72
CA LEU A 54 -3.79 -7.62 7.45
C LEU A 54 -5.30 -7.39 7.59
N GLY A 55 -6.13 -8.10 6.82
CA GLY A 55 -7.58 -7.91 6.84
C GLY A 55 -8.19 -8.00 8.25
N PRO A 56 -7.98 -9.11 8.99
CA PRO A 56 -8.47 -9.24 10.37
C PRO A 56 -7.87 -8.19 11.31
N ILE A 57 -6.57 -7.90 11.19
CA ILE A 57 -5.86 -6.91 12.02
C ILE A 57 -6.48 -5.52 11.82
N TYR A 58 -6.72 -5.12 10.57
CA TYR A 58 -7.29 -3.82 10.23
C TYR A 58 -8.71 -3.65 10.77
N THR A 59 -9.56 -4.68 10.64
CA THR A 59 -10.92 -4.65 11.21
C THR A 59 -10.88 -4.52 12.73
N ILE A 60 -9.99 -5.26 13.41
CA ILE A 60 -9.82 -5.19 14.87
C ILE A 60 -9.31 -3.81 15.30
N LEU A 61 -8.38 -3.21 14.54
CA LEU A 61 -7.87 -1.86 14.83
C LEU A 61 -8.94 -0.76 14.67
N GLN A 62 -9.89 -0.94 13.74
CA GLN A 62 -11.01 -0.01 13.59
C GLN A 62 -12.09 -0.19 14.67
N ASP A 63 -12.29 -1.43 15.15
CA ASP A 63 -13.29 -1.74 16.16
C ASP A 63 -12.75 -1.46 17.57
N GLN A 64 -12.89 -0.21 18.04
CA GLN A 64 -12.41 0.26 19.34
C GLN A 64 -13.12 -0.36 20.56
N SER A 65 -14.00 -1.34 20.36
CA SER A 65 -14.92 -1.85 21.39
C SER A 65 -14.38 -3.04 22.19
N HIS A 66 -13.25 -3.63 21.81
CA HIS A 66 -12.79 -4.93 22.30
C HIS A 66 -11.57 -4.89 23.23
N GLY A 67 -11.68 -4.31 24.43
CA GLY A 67 -10.69 -4.52 25.51
C GLY A 67 -9.21 -4.29 25.10
N PRO A 68 -8.23 -4.88 25.82
CA PRO A 68 -6.81 -4.78 25.45
C PRO A 68 -6.50 -5.63 24.21
N LEU A 69 -5.83 -5.04 23.20
CA LEU A 69 -5.53 -5.71 21.92
C LEU A 69 -4.81 -7.07 22.08
N SER A 70 -3.98 -7.24 23.12
CA SER A 70 -3.28 -8.50 23.38
C SER A 70 -4.20 -9.69 23.69
N SER A 71 -5.43 -9.42 24.13
CA SER A 71 -6.43 -10.44 24.48
C SER A 71 -7.37 -10.79 23.31
N ILE A 72 -7.25 -10.10 22.17
CA ILE A 72 -8.09 -10.32 21.00
C ILE A 72 -7.48 -11.44 20.13
N PRO A 73 -8.23 -12.50 19.82
CA PRO A 73 -7.79 -13.53 18.88
C PRO A 73 -7.40 -12.92 17.53
N GLY A 74 -6.18 -13.17 17.09
CA GLY A 74 -5.64 -12.59 15.84
C GLY A 74 -4.58 -11.50 16.05
N MET A 75 -4.55 -10.87 17.22
CA MET A 75 -3.60 -9.82 17.62
C MET A 75 -2.51 -10.33 18.59
N GLU A 76 -2.37 -11.66 18.68
CA GLU A 76 -1.36 -12.34 19.47
C GLU A 76 0.07 -12.03 18.95
N PRO A 77 1.09 -12.02 19.82
CA PRO A 77 2.47 -11.76 19.41
C PRO A 77 2.99 -12.69 18.30
N SER A 78 2.52 -13.94 18.27
CA SER A 78 2.82 -14.93 17.21
C SER A 78 2.33 -14.47 15.83
N ASN A 79 1.11 -13.93 15.75
CA ASN A 79 0.52 -13.45 14.50
C ASN A 79 1.20 -12.16 14.03
N LEU A 80 1.53 -11.26 14.96
CA LEU A 80 2.29 -10.05 14.66
C LEU A 80 3.69 -10.38 14.12
N LYS A 81 4.35 -11.39 14.69
CA LYS A 81 5.63 -11.88 14.18
C LYS A 81 5.51 -12.46 12.77
N ASN A 82 4.49 -13.28 12.50
CA ASN A 82 4.25 -13.81 11.15
C ASN A 82 3.98 -12.68 10.13
N PHE A 83 3.27 -11.63 10.55
CA PHE A 83 3.07 -10.44 9.73
C PHE A 83 4.41 -9.74 9.40
N LEU A 84 5.29 -9.56 10.39
CA LEU A 84 6.61 -8.96 10.19
C LEU A 84 7.50 -9.80 9.28
N ASP A 85 7.50 -11.12 9.42
CA ASP A 85 8.28 -11.99 8.54
C ASP A 85 7.84 -11.84 7.07
N LYS A 86 6.52 -11.73 6.83
CA LYS A 86 5.96 -11.46 5.50
C LYS A 86 6.27 -10.05 5.01
N LEU A 87 6.24 -9.05 5.90
CA LEU A 87 6.59 -7.67 5.58
C LEU A 87 8.07 -7.55 5.21
N ASP A 88 8.94 -8.23 5.93
CA ASP A 88 10.38 -8.26 5.67
C ASP A 88 10.71 -8.98 4.36
N PHE A 89 9.99 -10.06 4.06
CA PHE A 89 10.05 -10.71 2.75
C PHE A 89 9.63 -9.75 1.63
N LEU A 90 8.56 -8.97 1.84
CA LEU A 90 8.08 -7.98 0.89
C LEU A 90 9.09 -6.86 0.64
N ILE A 91 9.69 -6.31 1.71
CA ILE A 91 10.72 -5.25 1.60
C ILE A 91 11.95 -5.75 0.83
N SER A 92 12.28 -7.04 1.01
CA SER A 92 13.38 -7.70 0.32
C SER A 92 13.06 -8.02 -1.14
N ASN A 93 11.78 -8.26 -1.48
CA ASN A 93 11.31 -8.65 -2.81
C ASN A 93 10.10 -7.82 -3.27
N PRO A 94 10.27 -6.49 -3.51
CA PRO A 94 9.14 -5.59 -3.80
C PRO A 94 8.40 -5.97 -5.09
N ASP A 95 9.11 -6.48 -6.12
CA ASP A 95 8.50 -6.90 -7.38
C ASP A 95 7.50 -8.05 -7.20
N SER A 96 7.72 -8.92 -6.20
CA SER A 96 6.82 -10.03 -5.90
C SER A 96 5.49 -9.59 -5.28
N ALA A 97 5.45 -8.36 -4.75
CA ALA A 97 4.28 -7.79 -4.12
C ALA A 97 3.34 -7.12 -5.13
N LEU A 98 3.81 -6.85 -6.35
CA LEU A 98 3.04 -6.20 -7.39
C LEU A 98 2.11 -7.18 -8.11
N LEU A 99 0.87 -6.76 -8.33
CA LEU A 99 -0.02 -7.50 -9.20
C LEU A 99 0.58 -7.58 -10.62
N PRO A 100 0.57 -8.76 -11.27
CA PRO A 100 1.20 -8.95 -12.58
C PRO A 100 0.71 -7.94 -13.64
N GLN A 101 -0.54 -7.51 -13.55
CA GLN A 101 -1.14 -6.54 -14.46
C GLN A 101 -0.53 -5.14 -14.37
N ILE A 102 0.03 -4.73 -13.22
CA ILE A 102 0.69 -3.43 -13.06
C ILE A 102 1.98 -3.38 -13.87
N ASN A 103 2.66 -4.52 -14.05
CA ASN A 103 3.85 -4.61 -14.89
C ASN A 103 3.57 -4.42 -16.39
N LEU A 104 2.29 -4.40 -16.80
CA LEU A 104 1.88 -4.18 -18.19
C LEU A 104 1.56 -2.70 -18.49
N LEU A 105 1.76 -1.79 -17.53
CA LEU A 105 1.55 -0.36 -17.74
C LEU A 105 2.64 0.24 -18.63
N SER A 106 2.24 0.99 -19.65
CA SER A 106 3.16 1.64 -20.58
C SER A 106 3.88 2.85 -19.96
N SER A 107 3.28 3.49 -18.96
CA SER A 107 3.81 4.67 -18.27
C SER A 107 4.44 4.27 -16.93
N SER A 108 5.75 4.46 -16.80
CA SER A 108 6.46 4.26 -15.54
C SER A 108 5.95 5.21 -14.44
N LYS A 109 5.50 6.41 -14.80
CA LYS A 109 4.87 7.36 -13.86
C LYS A 109 3.58 6.80 -13.28
N HIS A 110 2.73 6.17 -14.10
CA HIS A 110 1.49 5.56 -13.61
C HIS A 110 1.78 4.36 -12.71
N LYS A 111 2.73 3.49 -13.11
CA LYS A 111 3.18 2.37 -12.29
C LYS A 111 3.66 2.86 -10.91
N HIS A 112 4.57 3.82 -10.89
CA HIS A 112 5.11 4.37 -9.64
C HIS A 112 4.03 5.04 -8.77
N ALA A 113 3.06 5.74 -9.37
CA ALA A 113 1.96 6.36 -8.64
C ALA A 113 1.10 5.32 -7.92
N ILE A 114 0.76 4.21 -8.59
CA ILE A 114 -0.03 3.11 -8.02
C ILE A 114 0.73 2.44 -6.88
N GLU A 115 2.01 2.12 -7.11
CA GLU A 115 2.87 1.53 -6.09
C GLU A 115 2.94 2.40 -4.85
N LYS A 116 3.37 3.66 -5.01
CA LYS A 116 3.53 4.60 -3.91
C LYS A 116 2.26 4.72 -3.09
N ARG A 117 1.10 4.94 -3.72
CA ARG A 117 -0.18 5.07 -3.00
C ARG A 117 -0.58 3.79 -2.26
N ALA A 118 -0.32 2.62 -2.84
CA ALA A 118 -0.62 1.35 -2.18
C ALA A 118 0.30 1.09 -0.98
N PHE A 119 1.59 1.43 -1.08
CA PHE A 119 2.53 1.33 0.03
C PHE A 119 2.30 2.38 1.11
N ASP A 120 1.88 3.59 0.77
CA ASP A 120 1.49 4.63 1.74
C ASP A 120 0.34 4.14 2.63
N LEU A 121 -0.63 3.43 2.06
CA LEU A 121 -1.71 2.78 2.81
C LEU A 121 -1.18 1.70 3.75
N LEU A 122 -0.25 0.85 3.29
CA LEU A 122 0.38 -0.15 4.13
C LEU A 122 1.13 0.48 5.32
N ILE A 123 1.88 1.55 5.07
CA ILE A 123 2.59 2.31 6.10
C ILE A 123 1.60 2.91 7.11
N ALA A 124 0.46 3.43 6.64
CA ALA A 124 -0.57 3.97 7.53
C ALA A 124 -1.16 2.90 8.47
N ILE A 125 -1.46 1.70 7.95
CA ILE A 125 -1.90 0.56 8.78
C ILE A 125 -0.81 0.15 9.76
N TYR A 126 0.45 0.09 9.32
CA TYR A 126 1.58 -0.25 10.18
C TYR A 126 1.76 0.76 11.32
N LYS A 127 1.61 2.06 11.05
CA LYS A 127 1.66 3.12 12.09
C LYS A 127 0.61 2.90 13.16
N GLN A 128 -0.64 2.66 12.76
CA GLN A 128 -1.73 2.38 13.72
C GLN A 128 -1.44 1.12 14.55
N LEU A 129 -0.91 0.08 13.91
CA LEU A 129 -0.52 -1.15 14.60
C LEU A 129 0.62 -0.90 15.61
N TYR A 130 1.65 -0.15 15.19
CA TYR A 130 2.81 0.20 16.02
C TYR A 130 2.38 1.00 17.26
N GLU A 131 1.57 2.03 17.08
CA GLU A 131 1.01 2.81 18.18
C GLU A 131 0.13 1.96 19.10
N GLY A 132 -0.66 1.04 18.53
CA GLY A 132 -1.48 0.11 19.28
C GLY A 132 -0.66 -0.83 20.17
N VAL A 133 0.41 -1.42 19.64
CA VAL A 133 1.26 -2.36 20.38
C VAL A 133 2.11 -1.66 21.44
N HIS A 134 2.59 -0.44 21.17
CA HIS A 134 3.35 0.36 22.15
C HIS A 134 2.47 1.05 23.20
N ASN A 135 1.14 0.98 23.09
CA ASN A 135 0.23 1.53 24.08
C ASN A 135 0.12 0.59 25.31
N VAL A 136 0.43 1.13 26.49
CA VAL A 136 0.37 0.40 27.77
C VAL A 136 -1.03 -0.18 28.06
N SER A 137 -2.08 0.46 27.57
CA SER A 137 -3.47 -0.01 27.72
C SER A 137 -3.77 -1.33 27.01
N ASN A 138 -2.95 -1.70 26.03
CA ASN A 138 -3.13 -2.91 25.22
C ASN A 138 -2.39 -4.14 25.77
N LEU A 139 -1.68 -3.99 26.90
CA LEU A 139 -1.10 -5.08 27.70
C LEU A 139 -0.24 -6.06 26.88
N TYR A 140 0.57 -5.55 25.94
CA TYR A 140 1.58 -6.35 25.26
C TYR A 140 2.81 -6.52 26.15
N GLU A 141 3.26 -7.77 26.31
CA GLU A 141 4.55 -8.07 26.94
C GLU A 141 5.68 -7.74 25.96
N ASN A 142 6.57 -6.84 26.35
CA ASN A 142 7.74 -6.39 25.58
C ASN A 142 7.44 -5.92 24.14
N PRO A 143 6.74 -4.77 23.96
CA PRO A 143 6.41 -4.20 22.65
C PRO A 143 7.60 -4.07 21.69
N GLU A 144 8.78 -3.71 22.22
CA GLU A 144 10.02 -3.52 21.44
C GLU A 144 10.55 -4.80 20.80
N LEU A 145 10.28 -5.97 21.40
CA LEU A 145 10.66 -7.27 20.83
C LEU A 145 9.66 -7.75 19.76
N ILE A 146 8.42 -7.25 19.81
CA ILE A 146 7.37 -7.57 18.86
C ILE A 146 7.53 -6.70 17.62
N LEU A 147 7.52 -5.37 17.75
CA LEU A 147 7.68 -4.42 16.63
C LEU A 147 8.96 -3.61 16.80
N SER A 148 10.08 -4.15 16.31
CA SER A 148 11.39 -3.51 16.46
C SER A 148 11.69 -2.40 15.45
N LYS A 149 10.98 -2.38 14.31
CA LYS A 149 11.17 -1.37 13.25
C LYS A 149 10.24 -0.20 13.46
N SER A 150 10.76 1.02 13.42
CA SER A 150 9.89 2.20 13.46
C SER A 150 9.17 2.39 12.12
N PRO A 151 7.99 3.04 12.11
CA PRO A 151 7.34 3.39 10.85
C PRO A 151 8.18 4.29 9.94
N GLU A 152 9.08 5.10 10.50
CA GLU A 152 10.02 5.94 9.76
C GLU A 152 11.10 5.11 9.04
N GLU A 153 11.62 4.08 9.71
CA GLU A 153 12.55 3.12 9.12
C GLU A 153 11.90 2.32 7.99
N LEU A 154 10.66 1.86 8.19
CA LEU A 154 9.88 1.17 7.16
C LEU A 154 9.67 2.06 5.93
N THR A 155 9.26 3.31 6.14
CA THR A 155 9.07 4.30 5.08
C THR A 155 10.38 4.55 4.31
N SER A 156 11.49 4.67 5.04
CA SER A 156 12.81 4.88 4.46
C SER A 156 13.29 3.67 3.65
N ALA A 157 13.01 2.45 4.11
CA ALA A 157 13.35 1.21 3.41
C ALA A 157 12.57 1.08 2.10
N LEU A 158 11.27 1.37 2.12
CA LEU A 158 10.41 1.34 0.93
C LEU A 158 10.80 2.43 -0.07
N ASN A 159 11.04 3.67 0.38
CA ASN A 159 11.45 4.77 -0.50
C ASN A 159 12.79 4.52 -1.23
N LYS A 160 13.75 3.85 -0.58
CA LYS A 160 15.03 3.47 -1.21
C LYS A 160 14.85 2.48 -2.37
N GLN A 161 13.79 1.68 -2.37
CA GLN A 161 13.51 0.72 -3.44
C GLN A 161 12.87 1.39 -4.66
N PHE A 162 12.02 2.41 -4.47
CA PHE A 162 11.40 3.14 -5.59
C PHE A 162 12.35 4.08 -6.36
N MET A 163 13.51 4.38 -5.80
CA MET A 163 14.53 5.26 -6.39
C MET A 163 15.60 4.50 -7.20
N LYS A 164 15.52 3.17 -7.28
CA LYS A 164 16.37 2.34 -8.14
C LYS A 164 15.69 2.09 -9.48
#